data_AF-A0A4R3SCM8-F1
#
_entry.id   AF-A0A4R3SCM8-F1
#
_cell.length_a   1.000
_cell.length_b   1.000
_cell.length_c   1.000
_cell.angle_alpha   90.00
_cell.angle_beta   90.00
_cell.angle_gamma   90.00
#
_symmetry.space_group_name_H-M   'P 1'
#
loop_
_entity.id
_entity.type
_entity.pdbx_description
1 polymer ?
#
loop_
_entity_poly.entity_id
_entity_poly.type
_entity_poly.pdbx_seq_one_letter_code
_entity_poly.pdbx_strand_id
1 'polypeptide(L)'
;MVSIRQLDFIGWAQLLGVPALFVGLWLMLVGLHFPEMSQTVVLVVVAVLAAGGFALILGSWSRFGGYGSYRAMNRWLRGGADPTGVPVVIRRRFLRRQTSQGAVTGWVWISLGILWAALAVPEVLQGDLAGIGRGVVAALWAVIGIARVVFMRKWGARVDELVRETEAQMADPGATPHLDLFR
;
A
#
# COMPACT_ATOMS: atom_id res chain seq x y z
N MET A 1 2.28 19.30 -3.03
CA MET A 1 2.88 19.22 -1.67
C MET A 1 1.88 18.56 -0.73
N VAL A 2 2.32 17.67 0.17
CA VAL A 2 1.45 17.08 1.19
C VAL A 2 1.29 18.12 2.31
N SER A 3 0.10 18.70 2.45
CA SER A 3 -0.20 19.57 3.59
C SER A 3 -0.62 18.69 4.77
N ILE A 4 0.13 18.75 5.88
CA ILE A 4 -0.15 17.99 7.11
C ILE A 4 -1.57 18.26 7.62
N ARG A 5 -2.11 19.47 7.39
CA ARG A 5 -3.48 19.84 7.77
C ARG A 5 -4.57 19.08 7.01
N GLN A 6 -4.25 18.41 5.91
CA GLN A 6 -5.20 17.61 5.12
C GLN A 6 -5.29 16.15 5.58
N LEU A 7 -4.39 15.71 6.47
CA LEU A 7 -4.38 14.33 6.98
C LEU A 7 -5.51 14.15 7.99
N ASP A 8 -6.43 13.25 7.68
CA ASP A 8 -7.40 12.74 8.64
C ASP A 8 -6.78 11.59 9.43
N PHE A 9 -7.57 10.99 10.34
CA PHE A 9 -7.13 9.85 11.14
C PHE A 9 -6.57 8.69 10.29
N ILE A 10 -7.16 8.42 9.12
CA ILE A 10 -6.72 7.35 8.22
C ILE A 10 -5.36 7.69 7.59
N GLY A 11 -5.16 8.95 7.17
CA GLY A 11 -3.88 9.43 6.66
C GLY A 11 -2.77 9.30 7.71
N TRP A 12 -3.05 9.67 8.96
CA TRP A 12 -2.12 9.49 10.09
C TRP A 12 -1.85 8.01 10.40
N ALA A 13 -2.89 7.17 10.40
CA ALA A 13 -2.75 5.74 10.62
C ALA A 13 -1.88 5.07 9.53
N GLN A 14 -2.01 5.50 8.27
CA GLN A 14 -1.13 5.03 7.20
C GLN A 14 0.30 5.52 7.42
N LEU A 15 0.47 6.82 7.64
CA LEU A 15 1.77 7.47 7.72
C LEU A 15 2.62 6.95 8.88
N LEU A 16 2.02 6.74 10.06
CA LEU A 16 2.72 6.26 11.25
C LEU A 16 2.62 4.75 11.42
N GLY A 17 1.44 4.18 11.17
CA GLY A 17 1.16 2.77 11.45
C GLY A 17 1.91 1.82 10.52
N VAL A 18 2.05 2.16 9.23
CA VAL A 18 2.77 1.29 8.29
C VAL A 18 4.26 1.22 8.63
N PRO A 19 5.01 2.34 8.79
CA PRO A 19 6.41 2.28 9.21
C PRO A 19 6.59 1.63 10.59
N ALA A 20 5.71 1.93 11.55
CA ALA A 20 5.76 1.31 12.88
C ALA A 20 5.58 -0.21 12.83
N LEU A 21 4.70 -0.72 11.97
CA LEU A 21 4.53 -2.17 11.74
C LEU A 21 5.82 -2.81 11.21
N PHE A 22 6.47 -2.19 10.22
CA PHE A 22 7.72 -2.72 9.66
C PHE A 22 8.86 -2.66 10.67
N VAL A 23 8.99 -1.57 11.42
CA VAL A 23 9.99 -1.41 12.48
C VAL A 23 9.76 -2.43 13.59
N GLY A 24 8.52 -2.58 14.05
CA GLY A 24 8.15 -3.53 15.11
C GLY A 24 8.41 -4.97 14.69
N LEU A 25 8.04 -5.34 13.46
CA LEU A 25 8.34 -6.66 12.90
C LEU A 25 9.85 -6.92 12.83
N TRP A 26 10.61 -5.94 12.35
CA TRP A 26 12.06 -6.07 12.24
C TRP A 26 12.73 -6.21 13.61
N LEU A 27 12.32 -5.41 14.60
CA LEU A 27 12.80 -5.53 15.98
C LEU A 27 12.46 -6.89 16.58
N MET A 28 11.26 -7.41 16.32
CA MET A 28 10.86 -8.75 16.75
C MET A 28 11.77 -9.82 16.14
N LEU A 29 12.02 -9.76 14.83
CA LEU A 29 12.88 -10.73 14.14
C LEU A 29 14.34 -10.65 14.59
N VAL A 30 14.87 -9.45 14.78
CA VAL A 30 16.24 -9.27 15.27
C VAL A 30 16.38 -9.73 16.71
N GLY A 31 15.43 -9.42 17.58
CA GLY A 31 15.44 -9.91 18.97
C GLY A 31 15.40 -11.43 19.06
N LEU A 32 14.71 -12.10 18.12
CA LEU A 32 14.58 -13.56 18.09
C LEU A 32 15.77 -14.27 17.46
N HIS A 33 16.35 -13.72 16.39
CA HIS A 33 17.36 -14.42 15.58
C HIS A 33 18.78 -13.86 15.70
N PHE A 34 18.93 -12.63 16.18
CA PHE A 34 20.21 -11.94 16.28
C PHE A 34 20.36 -11.19 17.61
N PRO A 35 20.27 -11.89 18.75
CA PRO A 35 20.30 -11.25 20.08
C PRO A 35 21.63 -10.52 20.35
N GLU A 36 22.72 -10.99 19.75
CA GLU A 36 24.06 -10.41 19.89
C GLU A 36 24.32 -9.23 18.92
N MET A 37 23.32 -8.82 18.13
CA MET A 37 23.49 -7.72 17.18
C MET A 37 23.73 -6.40 17.92
N SER A 38 24.75 -5.65 17.49
CA SER A 38 25.08 -4.35 18.08
C SER A 38 23.88 -3.40 18.05
N GLN A 39 23.57 -2.79 19.20
CA GLN A 39 22.50 -1.80 19.33
C GLN A 39 22.63 -0.65 18.33
N THR A 40 23.86 -0.28 17.95
CA THR A 40 24.09 0.77 16.94
C THR A 40 23.56 0.33 15.57
N VAL A 41 23.84 -0.91 15.16
CA VAL A 41 23.32 -1.48 13.91
C VAL A 41 21.80 -1.53 13.96
N VAL A 42 21.23 -1.91 15.10
CA VAL A 42 19.78 -1.98 15.30
C VAL A 42 19.13 -0.62 15.10
N LEU A 43 19.64 0.41 15.76
CA LEU A 43 19.11 1.77 15.66
C LEU A 43 19.24 2.34 14.24
N VAL A 44 20.35 2.07 13.56
CA VAL A 44 20.55 2.51 12.16
C VAL A 44 19.50 1.89 11.24
N VAL A 45 19.26 0.58 11.33
CA VAL A 45 18.26 -0.08 10.48
C VAL A 45 16.85 0.40 10.81
N VAL A 46 16.51 0.58 12.08
CA VAL A 46 15.23 1.19 12.50
C VAL A 46 15.05 2.58 11.89
N ALA A 47 16.07 3.43 11.94
CA ALA A 47 16.02 4.77 11.36
C ALA A 47 15.80 4.72 9.84
N VAL A 48 16.49 3.81 9.15
CA VAL A 48 16.34 3.61 7.69
C VAL A 48 14.95 3.08 7.34
N LEU A 49 14.42 2.09 8.07
CA LEU A 49 13.09 1.54 7.84
C LEU A 49 11.99 2.56 8.11
N ALA A 50 12.10 3.33 9.19
CA ALA A 50 11.18 4.40 9.50
C ALA A 50 11.20 5.49 8.41
N ALA A 51 12.38 6.07 8.14
CA ALA A 51 12.54 7.12 7.14
C ALA A 51 12.13 6.67 5.74
N GLY A 52 12.55 5.46 5.34
CA GLY A 52 12.17 4.84 4.07
C GLY A 52 10.67 4.60 3.97
N GLY A 53 10.03 4.10 5.03
CA GLY A 53 8.58 3.93 5.10
C GLY A 53 7.82 5.25 4.92
N PHE A 54 8.22 6.29 5.65
CA PHE A 54 7.64 7.63 5.48
C PHE A 54 7.83 8.15 4.05
N ALA A 55 9.04 8.05 3.51
CA ALA A 55 9.35 8.51 2.16
C ALA A 55 8.53 7.78 1.09
N LEU A 56 8.31 6.47 1.24
CA LEU A 56 7.49 5.68 0.32
C LEU A 56 6.01 6.09 0.35
N ILE A 57 5.46 6.36 1.54
CA ILE A 57 4.07 6.79 1.69
C ILE A 57 3.88 8.19 1.11
N LEU A 58 4.73 9.14 1.52
CA LEU A 58 4.69 10.51 1.02
C LEU A 58 4.95 10.55 -0.49
N GLY A 59 5.89 9.76 -0.98
CA GLY A 59 6.19 9.59 -2.40
C GLY A 59 5.04 8.96 -3.18
N SER A 60 4.32 8.02 -2.58
CA SER A 60 3.10 7.45 -3.18
C SER A 60 2.02 8.51 -3.32
N TRP A 61 1.78 9.32 -2.28
CA TRP A 61 0.80 10.41 -2.33
C TRP A 61 1.21 11.51 -3.30
N SER A 62 2.48 11.90 -3.32
CA SER A 62 2.97 12.97 -4.20
C SER A 62 2.81 12.63 -5.69
N ARG A 63 3.00 11.36 -6.06
CA ARG A 63 2.75 10.85 -7.44
C ARG A 63 1.32 11.04 -7.93
N PHE A 64 0.38 11.28 -7.02
CA PHE A 64 -1.04 11.48 -7.31
C PHE A 64 -1.55 12.89 -6.96
N GLY A 65 -0.66 13.86 -6.76
CA GLY A 65 -1.03 15.24 -6.43
C GLY A 65 -1.18 15.53 -4.92
N GLY A 66 -0.90 14.54 -4.06
CA GLY A 66 -0.96 14.65 -2.61
C GLY A 66 -2.03 13.77 -1.97
N TYR A 67 -2.12 13.83 -0.64
CA TYR A 67 -3.05 12.99 0.14
C TYR A 67 -4.52 13.26 -0.20
N GLY A 68 -4.90 14.53 -0.37
CA GLY A 68 -6.27 14.91 -0.71
C GLY A 68 -6.76 14.29 -2.02
N SER A 69 -5.96 14.37 -3.08
CA SER A 69 -6.24 13.77 -4.38
C SER A 69 -6.26 12.24 -4.29
N TYR A 70 -5.30 11.64 -3.59
CA TYR A 70 -5.27 10.19 -3.33
C TYR A 70 -6.55 9.71 -2.63
N ARG A 71 -6.99 10.43 -1.60
CA ARG A 71 -8.22 10.14 -0.85
C ARG A 71 -9.47 10.33 -1.70
N ALA A 72 -9.53 11.39 -2.51
CA ALA A 72 -10.64 11.64 -3.42
C ALA A 72 -10.79 10.51 -4.45
N MET A 73 -9.69 10.10 -5.10
CA MET A 73 -9.70 8.96 -6.03
C MET A 73 -10.10 7.64 -5.36
N ASN A 74 -9.63 7.38 -4.14
CA ASN A 74 -10.03 6.18 -3.38
C ASN A 74 -11.52 6.19 -3.02
N ARG A 75 -12.10 7.36 -2.71
CA ARG A 75 -13.55 7.49 -2.47
C ARG A 75 -14.33 7.28 -3.75
N TRP A 76 -13.91 7.94 -4.83
CA TRP A 76 -14.53 7.80 -6.16
C TRP A 76 -14.55 6.34 -6.64
N LEU A 77 -13.43 5.62 -6.51
CA LEU A 77 -13.35 4.21 -6.84
C LEU A 77 -14.34 3.34 -6.06
N ARG A 78 -14.66 3.74 -4.82
CA ARG A 78 -15.62 3.05 -3.94
C ARG A 78 -17.05 3.54 -4.11
N GLY A 79 -17.38 4.17 -5.24
CA GLY A 79 -18.71 4.70 -5.56
C GLY A 79 -19.02 6.08 -4.97
N GLY A 80 -18.00 6.80 -4.48
CA GLY A 80 -18.14 8.19 -4.06
C GLY A 80 -18.16 9.18 -5.23
N ALA A 81 -18.29 10.46 -4.90
CA ALA A 81 -18.30 11.56 -5.87
C ALA A 81 -17.03 11.61 -6.75
N ASP A 82 -17.17 12.17 -7.95
CA ASP A 82 -16.06 12.39 -8.89
C ASP A 82 -14.94 13.23 -8.24
N PRO A 83 -13.65 12.90 -8.44
CA PRO A 83 -12.55 13.61 -7.78
C PRO A 83 -12.28 14.92 -8.52
N THR A 84 -13.11 15.92 -8.24
CA THR A 84 -13.00 17.28 -8.78
C THR A 84 -11.61 17.87 -8.49
N GLY A 85 -11.00 18.45 -9.52
CA GLY A 85 -9.63 19.00 -9.45
C GLY A 85 -8.49 18.00 -9.65
N VAL A 86 -8.77 16.70 -9.86
CA VAL A 86 -7.74 15.71 -10.25
C VAL A 86 -7.74 15.54 -11.78
N PRO A 87 -6.64 15.89 -12.49
CA PRO A 87 -6.53 15.72 -13.93
C PRO A 87 -6.78 14.28 -14.39
N VAL A 88 -7.44 14.13 -15.55
CA VAL A 88 -7.80 12.83 -16.15
C VAL A 88 -6.58 11.91 -16.33
N VAL A 89 -5.43 12.48 -16.67
CA VAL A 89 -4.15 11.75 -16.79
C VAL A 89 -3.73 11.07 -15.48
N ILE A 90 -3.94 11.74 -14.34
CA ILE A 90 -3.63 11.20 -13.01
C ILE A 90 -4.63 10.11 -12.64
N ARG A 91 -5.93 10.31 -12.93
CA ARG A 91 -6.97 9.30 -12.74
C ARG A 91 -6.65 8.02 -13.50
N ARG A 92 -6.26 8.13 -14.78
CA ARG A 92 -5.82 6.99 -15.61
C ARG A 92 -4.63 6.25 -14.99
N ARG A 93 -3.60 6.98 -14.56
CA ARG A 93 -2.41 6.37 -13.95
C ARG A 93 -2.77 5.61 -12.67
N PHE A 94 -3.66 6.18 -11.86
CA PHE A 94 -4.17 5.54 -10.65
C PHE A 94 -4.92 4.25 -10.98
N LEU A 95 -5.88 4.30 -11.92
CA LEU A 95 -6.67 3.14 -12.32
C LEU A 95 -5.82 2.06 -12.98
N ARG A 96 -4.88 2.43 -13.85
CA ARG A 96 -3.94 1.49 -14.49
C ARG A 96 -3.08 0.75 -13.47
N ARG A 97 -2.70 1.41 -12.36
CA ARG A 97 -2.01 0.76 -11.24
C ARG A 97 -2.93 -0.24 -10.52
N GLN A 98 -4.22 0.07 -10.40
CA GLN A 98 -5.17 -0.84 -9.77
C GLN A 98 -5.43 -2.08 -10.64
N THR A 99 -5.54 -1.93 -11.96
CA THR A 99 -5.70 -3.07 -12.87
C THR A 99 -4.42 -3.89 -13.01
N SER A 100 -3.24 -3.25 -13.10
CA SER A 100 -1.97 -3.98 -13.19
C SER A 100 -1.63 -4.79 -11.94
N GLN A 101 -2.08 -4.34 -10.77
CA GLN A 101 -1.92 -5.04 -9.50
C GLN A 101 -3.13 -5.93 -9.17
N GLY A 102 -3.81 -6.51 -10.17
CA GLY A 102 -5.10 -7.20 -10.02
C GLY A 102 -5.16 -8.36 -9.01
N ALA A 103 -6.22 -9.17 -9.06
CA ALA A 103 -6.43 -10.25 -8.09
C ALA A 103 -5.27 -11.27 -8.03
N VAL A 104 -4.57 -11.47 -9.16
CA VAL A 104 -3.38 -12.32 -9.27
C VAL A 104 -2.27 -11.89 -8.31
N THR A 105 -2.00 -10.59 -8.20
CA THR A 105 -1.00 -10.08 -7.25
C THR A 105 -1.40 -10.38 -5.81
N GLY A 106 -2.70 -10.33 -5.49
CA GLY A 106 -3.21 -10.76 -4.19
C GLY A 106 -2.91 -12.23 -3.90
N TRP A 107 -3.14 -13.12 -4.87
CA TRP A 107 -2.80 -14.54 -4.75
C TRP A 107 -1.31 -14.80 -4.58
N VAL A 108 -0.45 -14.06 -5.28
CA VAL A 108 1.01 -14.17 -5.09
C VAL A 108 1.40 -13.89 -3.63
N TRP A 109 0.82 -12.86 -3.01
CA TRP A 109 1.08 -12.55 -1.60
C TRP A 109 0.51 -13.60 -0.65
N ILE A 110 -0.66 -14.17 -0.96
CA ILE A 110 -1.23 -15.29 -0.18
C ILE A 110 -0.31 -16.51 -0.26
N SER A 111 0.14 -16.89 -1.46
CA SER A 111 1.07 -18.00 -1.66
C SER A 111 2.39 -17.79 -0.91
N LEU A 112 2.90 -16.55 -0.89
CA LEU A 112 4.08 -16.21 -0.10
C LEU A 112 3.80 -16.37 1.41
N GLY A 113 2.63 -15.94 1.88
CA GLY A 113 2.19 -16.17 3.27
C GLY A 113 2.12 -17.65 3.63
N ILE A 114 1.55 -18.48 2.75
CA ILE A 114 1.48 -19.94 2.94
C ILE A 114 2.88 -20.56 2.99
N LEU A 115 3.80 -20.14 2.12
CA LEU A 115 5.19 -20.61 2.13
C LEU A 115 5.86 -20.31 3.48
N TRP A 116 5.74 -19.08 3.97
CA TRP A 116 6.29 -18.70 5.28
C TRP A 116 5.63 -19.47 6.43
N ALA A 117 4.32 -19.73 6.35
CA ALA A 117 3.63 -20.54 7.35
C ALA A 117 4.16 -21.98 7.38
N ALA A 118 4.36 -22.59 6.21
CA ALA A 118 4.92 -23.94 6.12
C ALA A 118 6.34 -24.02 6.71
N LEU A 119 7.17 -22.99 6.50
CA LEU A 119 8.51 -22.89 7.10
C LEU A 119 8.49 -22.65 8.61
N ALA A 120 7.39 -22.17 9.18
CA ALA A 120 7.23 -21.96 10.61
C ALA A 120 6.82 -23.24 11.36
N VAL A 121 6.07 -24.14 10.72
CA VAL A 121 5.48 -25.33 11.36
C VAL A 121 6.52 -26.19 12.11
N PRO A 122 7.69 -26.56 11.53
CA PRO A 122 8.65 -27.40 12.24
C PRO A 122 9.20 -26.76 13.52
N GLU A 123 9.46 -25.45 13.47
CA GLU A 123 10.03 -24.68 14.59
C GLU A 123 8.99 -24.48 15.69
N VAL A 124 7.74 -24.19 15.34
CA VAL A 124 6.63 -24.09 16.31
C VAL A 124 6.40 -25.43 17.01
N LEU A 125 6.43 -26.54 16.29
CA LEU A 125 6.28 -27.89 16.86
C LEU A 125 7.42 -28.26 17.81
N GLN A 126 8.60 -27.67 17.63
CA GLN A 126 9.76 -27.83 18.51
C GLN A 126 9.77 -26.84 19.69
N GLY A 127 8.78 -25.94 19.77
CA GLY A 127 8.70 -24.90 20.80
C GLY A 127 9.67 -23.73 20.58
N ASP A 128 10.23 -23.59 19.38
CA ASP A 128 11.17 -22.52 19.06
C ASP A 128 10.43 -21.20 18.74
N LEU A 129 10.88 -20.12 19.39
CA LEU A 129 10.36 -18.77 19.17
C LEU A 129 10.63 -18.26 17.74
N ALA A 130 11.63 -18.81 17.05
CA ALA A 130 11.87 -18.61 15.62
C ALA A 130 10.60 -18.89 14.77
N GLY A 131 9.89 -19.96 15.10
CA GLY A 131 8.67 -20.36 14.41
C GLY A 131 7.54 -19.35 14.57
N ILE A 132 7.42 -18.74 15.76
CA ILE A 132 6.46 -17.64 16.00
C ILE A 132 6.82 -16.44 15.12
N GLY A 133 8.11 -16.10 15.01
CA GLY A 133 8.61 -15.03 14.15
C GLY A 133 8.17 -15.19 12.70
N ARG A 134 8.40 -16.38 12.13
CA ARG A 134 7.98 -16.70 10.76
C ARG A 134 6.47 -16.76 10.60
N GLY A 135 5.74 -17.23 11.61
CA GLY A 135 4.27 -17.22 11.62
C GLY A 135 3.68 -15.82 11.52
N VAL A 136 4.28 -14.82 12.19
CA VAL A 136 3.85 -13.41 12.08
C VAL A 136 4.12 -12.87 10.67
N VAL A 137 5.29 -13.16 10.10
CA VAL A 137 5.62 -12.77 8.71
C VAL A 137 4.63 -13.40 7.71
N ALA A 138 4.29 -14.68 7.91
CA ALA A 138 3.30 -15.39 7.12
C ALA A 138 1.92 -14.71 7.18
N ALA A 139 1.46 -14.37 8.39
CA ALA A 139 0.19 -13.70 8.60
C ALA A 139 0.14 -12.33 7.91
N LEU A 140 1.22 -11.55 7.95
CA LEU A 140 1.28 -10.24 7.29
C LEU A 140 1.12 -10.36 5.77
N TRP A 141 1.86 -11.28 5.13
CA TRP A 141 1.73 -11.52 3.70
C TRP A 141 0.33 -12.01 3.31
N ALA A 142 -0.22 -12.93 4.10
CA ALA A 142 -1.58 -13.43 3.91
C ALA A 142 -2.62 -12.29 4.02
N VAL A 143 -2.53 -11.43 5.04
CA VAL A 143 -3.45 -10.30 5.23
C VAL A 143 -3.36 -9.31 4.06
N ILE A 144 -2.16 -8.96 3.61
CA ILE A 144 -1.95 -8.08 2.44
C ILE A 144 -2.60 -8.69 1.19
N GLY A 145 -2.36 -9.98 0.95
CA GLY A 145 -2.91 -10.68 -0.19
C GLY A 145 -4.44 -10.83 -0.15
N ILE A 146 -5.00 -11.25 0.99
CA ILE A 146 -6.45 -11.38 1.22
C ILE A 146 -7.13 -10.02 1.03
N ALA A 147 -6.62 -8.96 1.66
CA ALA A 147 -7.18 -7.62 1.52
C ALA A 147 -7.23 -7.20 0.04
N ARG A 148 -6.21 -7.57 -0.74
CA ARG A 148 -6.17 -7.29 -2.18
C ARG A 148 -7.18 -8.10 -2.98
N VAL A 149 -7.30 -9.40 -2.72
CA VAL A 149 -8.29 -10.27 -3.38
C VAL A 149 -9.71 -9.80 -3.07
N VAL A 150 -10.01 -9.51 -1.80
CA VAL A 150 -11.32 -8.99 -1.36
C VAL A 150 -11.63 -7.65 -2.02
N PHE A 151 -10.64 -6.75 -2.10
CA PHE A 151 -10.79 -5.47 -2.79
C PHE A 151 -11.15 -5.66 -4.26
N MET A 152 -10.40 -6.49 -5.01
CA MET A 152 -10.66 -6.72 -6.43
C MET A 152 -11.99 -7.47 -6.66
N ARG A 153 -12.37 -8.37 -5.75
CA ARG A 153 -13.67 -9.04 -5.82
C ARG A 153 -14.83 -8.05 -5.61
N LYS A 154 -14.68 -7.09 -4.71
CA LYS A 154 -15.72 -6.10 -4.41
C LYS A 154 -15.79 -4.96 -5.42
N TRP A 155 -14.64 -4.48 -5.89
CA TRP A 155 -14.54 -3.24 -6.66
C TRP A 155 -13.96 -3.43 -8.07
N GLY A 156 -13.54 -4.63 -8.47
CA GLY A 156 -12.89 -4.88 -9.76
C GLY A 156 -13.72 -4.43 -10.97
N ALA A 157 -14.99 -4.82 -11.02
CA ALA A 157 -15.90 -4.40 -12.08
C ALA A 157 -16.04 -2.87 -12.16
N ARG A 158 -16.05 -2.19 -11.00
CA ARG A 158 -16.07 -0.72 -10.94
C ARG A 158 -14.76 -0.11 -11.45
N VAL A 159 -13.61 -0.73 -11.15
CA VAL A 159 -12.33 -0.27 -11.72
C VAL A 159 -12.36 -0.35 -13.24
N ASP A 160 -12.86 -1.45 -13.82
CA ASP A 160 -12.91 -1.65 -15.27
C ASP A 160 -13.90 -0.68 -15.96
N GLU A 161 -15.02 -0.37 -15.30
CA GLU A 161 -15.95 0.68 -15.73
C GLU A 161 -15.28 2.05 -15.73
N LEU A 162 -14.66 2.45 -14.61
CA LEU A 162 -13.98 3.73 -14.49
C LEU A 162 -12.80 3.87 -15.47
N VAL A 163 -12.11 2.77 -15.80
CA VAL A 163 -11.07 2.77 -16.84
C VAL A 163 -11.68 3.12 -18.19
N ARG A 164 -12.78 2.46 -18.59
CA ARG A 164 -13.46 2.75 -19.86
C ARG A 164 -13.99 4.17 -19.94
N GLU A 165 -14.62 4.67 -18.86
CA GLU A 165 -15.08 6.05 -18.77
C GLU A 165 -13.92 7.06 -18.91
N THR A 166 -12.81 6.81 -18.20
CA THR A 166 -11.64 7.69 -18.23
C THR A 166 -10.97 7.67 -19.60
N GLU A 167 -10.92 6.51 -20.27
CA GLU A 167 -10.38 6.39 -21.62
C GLU A 167 -11.27 7.07 -22.67
N ALA A 168 -12.59 6.94 -22.57
CA ALA A 168 -13.53 7.66 -23.42
C ALA A 168 -13.40 9.19 -23.26
N GLN A 169 -13.23 9.68 -22.03
CA GLN A 169 -12.99 11.12 -21.76
C GLN A 169 -11.68 11.64 -22.35
N MET A 170 -10.64 10.80 -22.48
CA MET A 170 -9.39 11.18 -23.16
C MET A 170 -9.49 11.09 -24.68
N ALA A 171 -10.39 10.26 -25.20
CA ALA A 171 -10.62 10.09 -26.62
C ALA A 171 -11.50 11.20 -27.22
N ASP A 172 -12.24 11.95 -26.39
CA ASP A 172 -13.00 13.14 -26.78
C ASP A 172 -12.15 14.42 -26.65
N PRO A 173 -11.70 15.02 -27.78
CA PRO A 173 -10.88 16.22 -27.76
C PRO A 173 -11.59 17.45 -27.17
N GLY A 174 -12.93 17.46 -27.10
CA GLY A 174 -13.73 18.58 -26.60
C GLY A 174 -13.98 18.58 -25.09
N ALA A 175 -13.70 17.47 -24.40
CA ALA A 175 -13.98 17.29 -22.97
C ALA A 175 -12.77 17.49 -22.06
N THR A 176 -11.58 17.78 -22.63
CA THR A 176 -10.41 18.15 -21.85
C THR A 176 -10.47 19.64 -21.52
N PRO A 177 -10.62 20.05 -20.23
CA PRO A 177 -10.33 21.42 -19.88
C PRO A 177 -8.87 21.65 -20.24
N HIS A 178 -8.63 22.62 -21.12
CA HIS A 178 -7.29 23.06 -21.49
C HIS A 178 -6.44 23.17 -20.24
N LEU A 179 -5.37 22.39 -20.20
CA LEU A 179 -4.37 22.43 -19.17
C LEU A 179 -3.63 23.76 -19.28
N ASP A 180 -4.16 24.81 -18.64
CA ASP A 180 -3.34 25.93 -18.17
C ASP A 180 -2.47 25.40 -17.02
N LEU A 181 -1.48 24.57 -17.36
CA LEU A 181 -0.55 23.96 -16.41
C LEU A 181 0.66 24.86 -16.11
N PHE A 182 0.67 26.12 -16.58
CA PHE A 182 1.73 27.08 -16.27
C PHE A 182 1.20 28.51 -16.18
N ARG A 183 0.65 28.89 -15.03
CA ARG A 183 0.76 30.23 -14.46
C ARG A 183 0.93 30.14 -12.95
#